data_AF-A0A4S2SCZ3-F1
#
_entry.id   AF-A0A4S2SCZ3-F1
#
_cell.length_a   1.000
_cell.length_b   1.000
_cell.length_c   1.000
_cell.angle_alpha   90.00
_cell.angle_beta   90.00
_cell.angle_gamma   90.00
#
_symmetry.space_group_name_H-M   'P 1'
#
loop_
_entity.id
_entity.type
_entity.pdbx_description
1 polymer ?
#
loop_
_entity_poly.entity_id
_entity_poly.type
_entity_poly.pdbx_seq_one_letter_code
_entity_poly.pdbx_strand_id
1 'polypeptide(L)'
;MDAVRLIAAGRHALAQSGAAMDIVGEAWQAQALAQGIGSWLAVTGPPELRSEARGLGEAGGRGCGVLDRAALRGEGSAPDYPPRAAQLTEVADVRQALLGLQALLGEVGIALVGVACATDDEGLYWQCIESIDAADESSDRVRAVLRRLAVRERGSASGVA
;
A
#
# COMPACT_ATOMS: atom_id res chain seq x y z
N MET A 1 0.42 5.82 15.73
CA MET A 1 1.77 5.49 15.23
C MET A 1 2.01 6.23 13.93
N ASP A 2 3.25 6.64 13.68
CA ASP A 2 3.66 7.30 12.43
C ASP A 2 3.73 6.32 11.25
N ALA A 3 3.41 6.81 10.04
CA ALA A 3 3.40 6.04 8.80
C ALA A 3 4.74 5.37 8.47
N VAL A 4 5.87 6.06 8.64
CA VAL A 4 7.19 5.50 8.32
C VAL A 4 7.49 4.29 9.18
N ARG A 5 7.09 4.32 10.46
CA ARG A 5 7.25 3.19 11.37
C ARG A 5 6.37 2.00 10.98
N LEU A 6 5.13 2.25 10.56
CA LEU A 6 4.22 1.19 10.11
C LEU A 6 4.72 0.53 8.82
N ILE A 7 5.28 1.32 7.90
CA ILE A 7 5.90 0.81 6.67
C ILE A 7 7.12 -0.06 7.00
N ALA A 8 8.00 0.41 7.89
CA ALA A 8 9.17 -0.36 8.32
C ALA A 8 8.76 -1.70 8.97
N ALA A 9 7.72 -1.68 9.80
CA ALA A 9 7.16 -2.90 10.38
C ALA A 9 6.63 -3.86 9.30
N GLY A 10 5.96 -3.34 8.27
CA GLY A 10 5.49 -4.16 7.15
C GLY A 10 6.60 -4.79 6.32
N ARG A 11 7.65 -4.03 6.01
CA ARG A 11 8.81 -4.58 5.30
C ARG A 11 9.50 -5.67 6.11
N HIS A 12 9.61 -5.48 7.43
CA HIS A 12 10.16 -6.50 8.32
C HIS A 12 9.28 -7.76 8.35
N ALA A 13 7.96 -7.61 8.49
CA ALA A 13 7.02 -8.72 8.50
C ALA A 13 7.06 -9.51 7.19
N LEU A 14 7.00 -8.84 6.04
CA LEU A 14 7.16 -9.45 4.72
C LEU A 14 8.48 -10.22 4.58
N ALA A 15 9.59 -9.68 5.09
CA ALA A 15 10.88 -10.35 5.05
C ALA A 15 10.95 -11.60 5.95
N GLN A 16 10.06 -11.72 6.94
CA GLN A 16 9.92 -12.90 7.79
C GLN A 16 8.87 -13.89 7.28
N SER A 17 8.04 -13.51 6.29
CA SER A 17 7.03 -14.37 5.70
C SER A 17 7.68 -15.53 4.94
N GLY A 18 7.39 -16.75 5.38
CA GLY A 18 7.85 -17.98 4.73
C GLY A 18 6.74 -18.72 3.97
N ALA A 19 5.49 -18.59 4.40
CA ALA A 19 4.36 -19.23 3.76
C ALA A 19 3.67 -18.30 2.74
N ALA A 20 3.08 -18.91 1.70
CA ALA A 20 2.34 -18.19 0.66
C ALA A 20 1.23 -17.29 1.25
N MET A 21 0.46 -17.81 2.21
CA MET A 21 -0.62 -17.05 2.85
C MET A 21 -0.12 -15.91 3.74
N ASP A 22 1.07 -16.03 4.32
CA ASP A 22 1.68 -14.92 5.06
C ASP A 22 2.01 -13.77 4.10
N ILE A 23 2.57 -14.09 2.91
CA ILE A 23 2.89 -13.10 1.88
C ILE A 23 1.63 -12.42 1.34
N VAL A 24 0.57 -13.18 1.09
CA VAL A 24 -0.73 -12.63 0.67
C VAL A 24 -1.33 -11.73 1.75
N GLY A 25 -1.23 -12.12 3.03
CA GLY A 25 -1.65 -11.29 4.16
C GLY A 25 -0.86 -9.99 4.25
N GLU A 26 0.46 -10.04 4.03
CA GLU A 26 1.34 -8.88 4.01
C GLU A 26 1.03 -7.94 2.82
N ALA A 27 0.64 -8.49 1.67
CA ALA A 27 0.16 -7.71 0.54
C ALA A 27 -1.09 -6.90 0.90
N TRP A 28 -2.06 -7.54 1.56
CA TRP A 28 -3.26 -6.87 2.05
C TRP A 28 -2.94 -5.77 3.07
N GLN A 29 -2.01 -6.04 4.00
CA GLN A 29 -1.55 -5.02 4.95
C GLN A 29 -0.92 -3.81 4.28
N ALA A 30 -0.14 -4.02 3.20
CA ALA A 30 0.42 -2.92 2.41
C ALA A 30 -0.67 -2.08 1.72
N GLN A 31 -1.71 -2.72 1.18
CA GLN A 31 -2.85 -2.02 0.58
C GLN A 31 -3.66 -1.23 1.62
N ALA A 32 -3.88 -1.80 2.80
CA ALA A 32 -4.55 -1.09 3.89
C ALA A 32 -3.73 0.15 4.33
N LEU A 33 -2.40 0.05 4.36
CA LEU A 33 -1.53 1.19 4.64
C LEU A 33 -1.59 2.24 3.53
N ALA A 34 -1.62 1.84 2.25
CA ALA A 34 -1.82 2.76 1.14
C ALA A 34 -3.16 3.51 1.27
N GLN A 35 -4.24 2.79 1.60
CA GLN A 35 -5.56 3.38 1.85
C GLN A 35 -5.53 4.37 3.01
N GLY A 36 -4.91 3.99 4.13
CA GLY A 36 -4.81 4.82 5.33
C GLY A 36 -4.02 6.11 5.10
N ILE A 37 -2.85 6.00 4.47
CA ILE A 37 -1.99 7.15 4.14
C ILE A 37 -2.69 8.07 3.14
N GLY A 38 -3.31 7.52 2.09
CA GLY A 38 -4.06 8.29 1.10
C GLY A 38 -5.24 9.04 1.72
N SER A 39 -6.03 8.36 2.55
CA SER A 39 -7.14 8.97 3.31
C SER A 39 -6.68 10.08 4.25
N TRP A 40 -5.59 9.85 4.98
CA TRP A 40 -5.00 10.85 5.87
C TRP A 40 -4.59 12.10 5.10
N LEU A 41 -3.82 11.94 4.01
CA LEU A 41 -3.36 13.05 3.16
C LEU A 41 -4.52 13.78 2.47
N ALA A 42 -5.60 13.08 2.12
CA ALA A 42 -6.79 13.70 1.54
C ALA A 42 -7.51 14.65 2.52
N VAL A 43 -7.41 14.39 3.83
CA VAL A 43 -8.05 15.18 4.88
C VAL A 43 -7.11 16.26 5.43
N THR A 44 -5.91 15.88 5.84
CA THR A 44 -4.97 16.76 6.56
C THR A 44 -3.93 17.39 5.65
N GLY A 45 -3.72 16.83 4.45
CA GLY A 45 -2.67 17.25 3.55
C GLY A 45 -2.95 18.58 2.84
N PRO A 46 -1.91 19.15 2.20
CA PRO A 46 -2.03 20.35 1.36
C PRO A 46 -3.11 20.17 0.29
N PRO A 47 -3.93 21.20 -0.02
CA PRO A 47 -5.01 21.12 -1.00
C PRO A 47 -4.59 20.55 -2.35
N GLU A 48 -3.37 20.87 -2.80
CA GLU A 48 -2.82 20.46 -4.10
C GLU A 48 -2.56 18.94 -4.18
N LEU A 49 -2.45 18.27 -3.04
CA LEU A 49 -2.22 16.82 -2.97
C LEU A 49 -3.51 16.02 -2.81
N ARG A 50 -4.62 16.66 -2.40
CA ARG A 50 -5.82 15.95 -1.94
C ARG A 50 -6.46 15.08 -3.04
N SER A 51 -6.47 15.52 -4.29
CA SER A 51 -7.04 14.73 -5.39
C SER A 51 -6.24 13.44 -5.63
N GLU A 52 -4.91 13.54 -5.72
CA GLU A 52 -4.04 12.38 -5.90
C GLU A 52 -4.07 11.48 -4.67
N ALA A 53 -4.11 12.06 -3.47
CA ALA A 53 -4.21 11.34 -2.21
C ALA A 53 -5.51 10.53 -2.08
N ARG A 54 -6.65 11.08 -2.55
CA ARG A 54 -7.91 10.33 -2.65
C ARG A 54 -7.76 9.15 -3.61
N GLY A 55 -7.14 9.37 -4.78
CA GLY A 55 -6.87 8.30 -5.73
C GLY A 55 -6.01 7.17 -5.14
N LEU A 56 -5.01 7.51 -4.32
CA LEU A 56 -4.24 6.53 -3.55
C LEU A 56 -5.11 5.78 -2.53
N GLY A 57 -5.96 6.52 -1.80
CA GLY A 57 -6.91 5.95 -0.84
C GLY A 57 -7.84 4.91 -1.49
N GLU A 58 -8.40 5.26 -2.64
CA GLU A 58 -9.31 4.42 -3.41
C GLU A 58 -8.61 3.18 -4.00
N ALA A 59 -7.39 3.33 -4.52
CA ALA A 59 -6.59 2.21 -5.03
C ALA A 59 -6.26 1.21 -3.91
N GLY A 60 -5.80 1.70 -2.75
CA GLY A 60 -5.55 0.86 -1.58
C GLY A 60 -6.81 0.13 -1.09
N GLY A 61 -7.96 0.81 -1.09
CA GLY A 61 -9.24 0.20 -0.71
C GLY A 61 -9.70 -0.91 -1.67
N ARG A 62 -9.50 -0.72 -2.99
CA ARG A 62 -9.74 -1.79 -3.98
C ARG A 62 -8.84 -3.00 -3.74
N GLY A 63 -7.56 -2.76 -3.46
CA GLY A 63 -6.61 -3.83 -3.15
C GLY A 63 -6.97 -4.62 -1.89
N CYS A 64 -7.52 -3.97 -0.86
CA CYS A 64 -8.04 -4.68 0.32
C CYS A 64 -9.20 -5.61 -0.02
N GLY A 65 -10.12 -5.15 -0.89
CA GLY A 65 -11.28 -5.92 -1.32
C GLY A 65 -10.97 -7.16 -2.16
N VAL A 66 -9.73 -7.32 -2.66
CA VAL A 66 -9.28 -8.54 -3.35
C VAL A 66 -9.21 -9.71 -2.35
N LEU A 67 -8.56 -9.52 -1.19
CA LEU A 67 -8.48 -10.57 -0.17
C LEU A 67 -9.83 -10.85 0.51
N ASP A 68 -10.64 -9.81 0.77
CA ASP A 68 -11.96 -9.98 1.38
C ASP A 68 -12.90 -10.82 0.50
N ARG A 69 -12.81 -10.67 -0.83
CA ARG A 69 -13.59 -11.47 -1.78
C ARG A 69 -13.12 -12.92 -1.84
N ALA A 70 -11.82 -13.17 -1.79
CA ALA A 70 -11.28 -14.53 -1.72
C ALA A 70 -11.70 -15.24 -0.42
N ALA A 71 -11.66 -14.52 0.71
CA ALA A 71 -12.13 -15.03 2.00
C ALA A 71 -13.62 -15.43 1.96
N LEU A 72 -14.47 -14.62 1.32
CA LEU A 72 -15.89 -14.94 1.12
C LEU A 72 -16.13 -16.16 0.21
N ARG A 73 -15.18 -16.50 -0.67
CA ARG A 73 -15.23 -17.71 -1.52
C ARG A 73 -14.63 -18.94 -0.87
N GLY A 74 -14.05 -18.82 0.33
CA GLY A 74 -13.31 -19.90 0.99
C GLY A 74 -11.95 -20.19 0.36
N GLU A 75 -11.46 -19.31 -0.51
CA GLU A 75 -10.19 -19.42 -1.27
C GLU A 75 -9.02 -18.73 -0.51
N GLY A 76 -9.27 -18.29 0.72
CA GLY A 76 -8.30 -17.67 1.61
C GLY A 76 -8.93 -17.34 2.96
N SER A 77 -8.12 -16.92 3.93
CA SER A 77 -8.63 -16.35 5.18
C SER A 77 -8.10 -14.93 5.30
N ALA A 78 -8.97 -13.98 5.61
CA ALA A 78 -8.52 -12.67 6.05
C ALA A 78 -7.66 -12.83 7.32
N PRO A 79 -6.67 -11.96 7.56
CA PRO A 79 -5.84 -12.08 8.75
C PRO A 79 -6.69 -11.86 10.02
N ASP A 80 -6.48 -12.68 11.07
CA ASP A 80 -7.18 -12.56 12.37
C ASP A 80 -6.82 -11.29 13.17
N TYR A 81 -6.00 -10.41 12.60
CA TYR A 81 -5.52 -9.19 13.22
C TYR A 81 -5.92 -7.95 12.40
N PRO A 82 -6.24 -6.82 13.06
CA PRO A 82 -6.65 -5.62 12.36
C PRO A 82 -5.54 -5.09 11.44
N PRO A 83 -5.89 -4.31 10.41
CA PRO A 83 -4.89 -3.71 9.54
C PRO A 83 -3.98 -2.79 10.35
N ARG A 84 -2.67 -2.84 10.09
CA ARG A 84 -1.68 -1.91 10.68
C ARG A 84 -2.04 -0.45 10.43
N ALA A 85 -2.74 -0.17 9.35
CA ALA A 85 -3.31 1.14 9.05
C ALA A 85 -4.24 1.69 10.15
N ALA A 86 -4.91 0.83 10.93
CA ALA A 86 -5.73 1.27 12.06
C ALA A 86 -4.91 1.92 13.19
N GLN A 87 -3.59 1.66 13.23
CA GLN A 87 -2.68 2.30 14.18
C GLN A 87 -2.11 3.63 13.66
N LEU A 88 -2.44 4.03 12.42
CA LEU A 88 -1.97 5.28 11.83
C LEU A 88 -2.62 6.47 12.52
N THR A 89 -1.80 7.34 13.10
CA THR A 89 -2.28 8.57 13.74
C THR A 89 -1.79 9.82 13.02
N GLU A 90 -0.65 9.71 12.33
CA GLU A 90 0.00 10.82 11.65
C GLU A 90 0.88 10.34 10.50
N VAL A 91 1.18 11.27 9.59
CA VAL A 91 2.22 11.12 8.56
C VAL A 91 3.17 12.30 8.74
N ALA A 92 4.17 12.14 9.61
CA ALA A 92 5.05 13.24 9.99
C ALA A 92 5.95 13.69 8.83
N ASP A 93 6.55 12.73 8.11
CA ASP A 93 7.28 12.98 6.87
C ASP A 93 6.54 12.33 5.69
N VAL A 94 5.77 13.16 4.98
CA VAL A 94 4.98 12.73 3.82
C VAL A 94 5.85 12.16 2.70
N ARG A 95 7.00 12.76 2.44
CA ARG A 95 7.89 12.31 1.36
C ARG A 95 8.48 10.95 1.69
N GLN A 96 9.03 10.80 2.90
CA GLN A 96 9.64 9.56 3.35
C GLN A 96 8.60 8.44 3.45
N ALA A 97 7.39 8.73 3.94
CA ALA A 97 6.31 7.77 4.00
C ALA A 97 5.91 7.28 2.60
N LEU A 98 5.75 8.18 1.62
CA LEU A 98 5.40 7.80 0.26
C LEU A 98 6.51 6.99 -0.43
N LEU A 99 7.78 7.38 -0.27
CA LEU A 99 8.91 6.61 -0.81
C LEU A 99 9.01 5.22 -0.16
N GLY A 100 8.83 5.13 1.15
CA GLY A 100 8.82 3.88 1.88
C GLY A 100 7.65 2.98 1.46
N LEU A 101 6.46 3.56 1.25
CA LEU A 101 5.30 2.84 0.77
C LEU A 101 5.53 2.30 -0.64
N GLN A 102 6.12 3.11 -1.54
CA GLN A 102 6.48 2.64 -2.89
C GLN A 102 7.45 1.46 -2.85
N ALA A 103 8.44 1.49 -1.96
CA ALA A 103 9.37 0.36 -1.78
C ALA A 103 8.65 -0.89 -1.26
N LEU A 104 7.79 -0.74 -0.24
CA LEU A 104 7.00 -1.85 0.31
C LEU A 104 6.08 -2.48 -0.75
N LEU A 105 5.37 -1.68 -1.55
CA LEU A 105 4.52 -2.18 -2.63
C LEU A 105 5.30 -2.96 -3.68
N GLY A 106 6.51 -2.50 -4.03
CA GLY A 106 7.41 -3.22 -4.93
C GLY A 106 7.90 -4.55 -4.35
N GLU A 107 8.27 -4.57 -3.07
CA GLU A 107 8.70 -5.80 -2.36
C GLU A 107 7.56 -6.82 -2.29
N VAL A 108 6.34 -6.37 -1.97
CA VAL A 108 5.13 -7.20 -1.99
C VAL A 108 4.88 -7.77 -3.38
N GLY A 109 4.96 -6.95 -4.43
CA GLY A 109 4.75 -7.42 -5.81
C GLY A 109 5.72 -8.53 -6.20
N ILE A 110 7.00 -8.38 -5.87
CA ILE A 110 8.02 -9.41 -6.12
C ILE A 110 7.72 -10.69 -5.34
N ALA A 111 7.35 -10.58 -4.05
CA ALA A 111 7.02 -11.73 -3.23
C ALA A 111 5.80 -12.50 -3.78
N LEU A 112 4.77 -11.78 -4.21
CA LEU A 112 3.57 -12.36 -4.83
C LEU A 112 3.87 -13.07 -6.17
N VAL A 113 4.79 -12.55 -6.98
CA VAL A 113 5.26 -13.27 -8.18
C VAL A 113 5.87 -14.61 -7.78
N GLY A 114 6.68 -14.63 -6.73
CA GLY A 114 7.24 -15.87 -6.19
C GLY A 114 6.18 -16.90 -5.78
N VAL A 115 5.12 -16.44 -5.09
CA VAL A 115 3.99 -17.30 -4.72
C VAL A 115 3.24 -17.82 -5.95
N ALA A 116 2.91 -16.93 -6.88
CA ALA A 116 2.19 -17.28 -8.11
C ALA A 116 2.96 -18.30 -8.96
N CYS A 117 4.29 -18.19 -9.03
CA CYS A 117 5.13 -19.14 -9.76
C CYS A 117 5.27 -20.50 -9.06
N ALA A 118 5.05 -20.57 -7.74
CA ALA A 118 5.26 -21.77 -6.93
C ALA A 118 3.98 -22.54 -6.60
N THR A 119 2.81 -21.96 -6.89
CA THR A 119 1.52 -22.57 -6.57
C THR A 119 0.96 -23.37 -7.75
N ASP A 120 0.43 -24.55 -7.46
CA ASP A 120 -0.42 -25.33 -8.40
C ASP A 120 -1.92 -25.05 -8.18
N ASP A 121 -2.27 -24.26 -7.15
CA ASP A 121 -3.63 -23.83 -6.86
C ASP A 121 -4.00 -22.63 -7.74
N GLU A 122 -4.98 -22.82 -8.63
CA GLU A 122 -5.47 -21.82 -9.58
C GLU A 122 -6.11 -20.61 -8.89
N GLY A 123 -6.78 -20.82 -7.75
CA GLY A 123 -7.38 -19.74 -6.95
C GLY A 123 -6.30 -18.86 -6.33
N LEU A 124 -5.28 -19.47 -5.72
CA LEU A 124 -4.14 -18.74 -5.16
C LEU A 124 -3.33 -18.02 -6.24
N TYR A 125 -3.16 -18.64 -7.42
CA TYR A 125 -2.52 -18.00 -8.56
C TYR A 125 -3.26 -16.70 -8.94
N TRP A 126 -4.57 -16.78 -9.20
CA TRP A 126 -5.37 -15.62 -9.57
C TRP A 126 -5.41 -14.56 -8.48
N GLN A 127 -5.50 -14.98 -7.22
CA GLN A 127 -5.41 -14.08 -6.07
C GLN A 127 -4.09 -13.30 -6.05
N CYS A 128 -2.97 -13.94 -6.40
CA CYS A 128 -1.68 -13.26 -6.51
C CYS A 128 -1.69 -12.25 -7.67
N ILE A 129 -2.24 -12.60 -8.84
CA ILE A 129 -2.35 -11.69 -9.99
C ILE A 129 -3.16 -10.43 -9.62
N GLU A 130 -4.35 -10.59 -9.04
CA GLU A 130 -5.17 -9.45 -8.62
C GLU A 130 -4.46 -8.58 -7.57
N SER A 131 -3.70 -9.21 -6.66
CA SER A 131 -2.94 -8.50 -5.63
C SER A 131 -1.73 -7.75 -6.21
N ILE A 132 -1.07 -8.30 -7.24
CA ILE A 132 0.04 -7.65 -7.97
C ILE A 132 -0.50 -6.43 -8.71
N ASP A 133 -1.61 -6.57 -9.43
CA ASP A 133 -2.23 -5.46 -10.16
C ASP A 133 -2.64 -4.33 -9.20
N ALA A 134 -3.21 -4.68 -8.04
CA ALA A 134 -3.51 -3.69 -7.00
C ALA A 134 -2.25 -3.02 -6.44
N ALA A 135 -1.13 -3.74 -6.30
CA ALA A 135 0.14 -3.16 -5.84
C ALA A 135 0.74 -2.20 -6.86
N ASP A 136 0.64 -2.52 -8.16
CA ASP A 136 1.09 -1.64 -9.23
C ASP A 136 0.22 -0.39 -9.33
N GLU A 137 -1.11 -0.54 -9.27
CA GLU A 137 -2.03 0.61 -9.27
C GLU A 137 -1.73 1.56 -8.10
N SER A 138 -1.61 1.02 -6.87
CA SER A 138 -1.24 1.82 -5.69
C SER A 138 0.12 2.48 -5.86
N SER A 139 1.10 1.80 -6.45
CA SER A 139 2.43 2.36 -6.73
C SER A 139 2.38 3.54 -7.69
N ASP A 140 1.55 3.46 -8.73
CA ASP A 140 1.33 4.56 -9.67
C ASP A 140 0.68 5.78 -9.01
N ARG A 141 -0.28 5.56 -8.10
CA ARG A 141 -0.87 6.64 -7.30
C ARG A 141 0.15 7.28 -6.37
N VAL A 142 1.00 6.49 -5.71
CA VAL A 142 2.11 7.03 -4.90
C VAL A 142 3.04 7.91 -5.74
N ARG A 143 3.44 7.44 -6.93
CA ARG A 143 4.26 8.22 -7.87
C ARG A 143 3.57 9.53 -8.27
N ALA A 144 2.26 9.52 -8.48
CA ALA A 144 1.50 10.72 -8.80
C ALA A 144 1.51 11.75 -7.64
N VAL A 145 1.29 11.30 -6.41
CA VAL A 145 1.37 12.16 -5.21
C VAL A 145 2.79 12.73 -5.04
N LEU A 146 3.83 11.90 -5.19
CA LEU A 146 5.23 12.34 -5.11
C LEU A 146 5.57 13.40 -6.17
N ARG A 147 5.09 13.23 -7.41
CA ARG A 147 5.26 14.23 -8.47
C ARG A 147 4.61 15.56 -8.10
N ARG A 148 3.38 15.55 -7.57
CA ARG A 148 2.70 16.77 -7.12
C ARG A 148 3.41 17.44 -5.95
N LEU A 149 3.89 16.65 -4.98
CA LEU A 149 4.67 17.15 -3.85
C LEU A 149 5.93 17.87 -4.33
N ALA A 150 6.65 17.30 -5.28
CA ALA A 150 7.85 17.91 -5.85
C ALA A 150 7.57 19.20 -6.64
N VAL A 151 6.44 19.28 -7.36
CA VAL A 151 6.00 20.54 -8.02
C VAL A 151 5.74 21.63 -7.00
N ARG A 152 5.04 21.32 -5.91
CA ARG A 152 4.76 22.25 -4.81
C ARG A 152 6.04 22.79 -4.18
N GLU A 153 6.97 21.92 -3.82
CA GLU A 153 8.25 22.33 -3.19
C GLU A 153 9.06 23.28 -4.08
N ARG A 154 9.07 23.05 -5.40
CA ARG A 154 9.72 23.97 -6.36
C ARG A 154 9.00 25.32 -6.45
N GLY A 155 7.67 25.32 -6.44
CA GLY A 155 6.87 26.56 -6.43
C GLY A 155 7.10 27.38 -5.17
N SER A 156 7.20 26.73 -4.00
CA SER A 156 7.53 27.39 -2.73
C SER A 156 8.95 27.95 -2.70
N ALA A 157 9.93 27.26 -3.31
CA ALA A 157 11.30 27.75 -3.41
C ALA A 157 11.45 28.93 -4.39
N SER A 158 10.61 29.00 -5.43
CA SER A 158 10.63 30.07 -6.44
C SER A 158 9.93 31.37 -5.99
N GLY A 159 9.11 31.34 -4.93
CA GLY A 159 8.39 32.50 -4.41
C GLY A 159 9.17 33.33 -3.36
N VAL A 160 10.45 33.02 -3.15
CA VAL A 160 11.36 33.71 -2.19
C VAL A 160 12.41 34.57 -2.93
N ALA A 161 12.18 34.89 -4.21
CA ALA A 161 13.05 35.74 -5.02
C ALA A 161 12.48 37.14 -5.20
#